data_AF-I6UL41-F1
#
_entry.id   AF-I6UL41-F1
#
_cell.length_a   1.000
_cell.length_b   1.000
_cell.length_c   1.000
_cell.angle_alpha   90.00
_cell.angle_beta   90.00
_cell.angle_gamma   90.00
#
_symmetry.space_group_name_H-M   'P 1'
#
loop_
_entity.id
_entity.type
_entity.pdbx_description
1 polymer ?
#
loop_
_entity_poly.entity_id
_entity_poly.type
_entity_poly.pdbx_seq_one_letter_code
_entity_poly.pdbx_strand_id
1 'polypeptide(L)'
;APLLGYLNLSLTNFSLYSILVFILVIGIHLLFRGPDFLANSLHNKLVPSSWNIALESSYASINSIVREQIGIKNEIYLPFIYSLFFFIILSNLIGNTPYSFTITTSIILSVGLGFTIFIGVTILALFKHGLHFFSFFIPGGTPLGLVPLLVLIEVISYLARALSLGVRLFANMMAGHTLLKILSTFLYQLFTSSIFIAILTLIPFAIFVALIGLEIAVSIIQ
;
A
#
# COMPACT_ATOMS: atom_id res chain seq x y z
N ALA A 1 6.14 -5.63 38.17
CA ALA A 1 6.21 -6.62 37.07
C ALA A 1 6.63 -5.89 35.81
N PRO A 2 7.63 -6.36 35.05
CA PRO A 2 8.26 -5.56 34.01
C PRO A 2 7.35 -5.50 32.77
N LEU A 3 6.40 -4.57 32.76
CA LEU A 3 5.61 -4.23 31.57
C LEU A 3 6.50 -3.74 30.41
N LEU A 4 7.69 -3.22 30.73
CA LEU A 4 8.72 -2.81 29.77
C LEU A 4 9.72 -3.93 29.39
N GLY A 5 9.69 -5.09 30.05
CA GLY A 5 10.70 -6.15 29.83
C GLY A 5 10.58 -6.90 28.51
N TYR A 6 9.43 -6.80 27.84
CA TYR A 6 9.15 -7.40 26.53
C TYR A 6 9.26 -6.40 25.37
N LEU A 7 9.62 -5.14 25.63
CA LEU A 7 9.83 -4.13 24.60
C LEU A 7 11.26 -4.27 24.03
N ASN A 8 11.43 -5.23 23.13
CA ASN A 8 12.64 -5.34 22.33
C ASN A 8 12.63 -4.28 21.21
N LEU A 9 13.09 -3.06 21.53
CA LEU A 9 13.39 -2.02 20.54
C LEU A 9 14.73 -2.31 19.85
N SER A 10 14.81 -3.45 19.16
CA SER A 10 15.98 -3.82 18.37
C SER A 10 15.88 -3.26 16.95
N LEU A 11 16.96 -2.64 16.49
CA LEU A 11 17.09 -2.16 15.12
C LEU A 11 17.26 -3.36 14.16
N THR A 12 16.15 -3.87 13.65
CA THR A 12 16.13 -4.95 12.64
C THR A 12 16.08 -4.37 11.22
N ASN A 13 16.33 -5.19 10.21
CA ASN A 13 16.12 -4.81 8.80
C ASN A 13 14.73 -4.19 8.60
N PHE A 14 13.70 -4.82 9.18
CA PHE A 14 12.33 -4.29 9.14
C PHE A 14 12.23 -2.86 9.68
N SER A 15 12.82 -2.59 10.86
CA SER A 15 12.82 -1.25 11.47
C SER A 15 13.64 -0.23 10.68
N LEU A 16 14.76 -0.64 10.08
CA LEU A 16 15.61 0.23 9.27
C LEU A 16 14.88 0.68 8.01
N TYR A 17 14.28 -0.26 7.28
CA TYR A 17 13.53 0.08 6.08
C TYR A 17 12.29 0.92 6.41
N SER A 18 11.61 0.70 7.55
CA SER A 18 10.47 1.54 7.93
C SER A 18 10.88 2.98 8.23
N ILE A 19 12.04 3.18 8.87
CA ILE A 19 12.62 4.52 9.10
C ILE A 19 13.00 5.15 7.75
N LEU A 20 13.58 4.38 6.84
CA LEU A 20 13.93 4.85 5.50
C LEU A 20 12.70 5.29 4.68
N VAL A 21 11.63 4.51 4.70
CA VAL A 21 10.34 4.89 4.07
C VAL A 21 9.83 6.19 4.69
N PHE A 22 9.85 6.32 6.02
CA PHE A 22 9.38 7.53 6.69
C PHE A 22 10.21 8.77 6.33
N ILE A 23 11.54 8.63 6.30
CA ILE A 23 12.45 9.69 5.87
C ILE A 23 12.19 10.06 4.41
N LEU A 24 11.92 9.10 3.53
CA LEU A 24 11.61 9.38 2.13
C LEU A 24 10.26 10.04 1.94
N VAL A 25 9.22 9.64 2.70
CA VAL A 25 7.92 10.32 2.69
C VAL A 25 8.09 11.78 3.08
N ILE A 26 8.79 12.04 4.20
CA ILE A 26 9.07 13.41 4.66
C ILE A 26 9.96 14.14 3.67
N GLY A 27 11.01 13.47 3.17
CA GLY A 27 11.96 14.01 2.21
C GLY A 27 11.27 14.46 0.94
N ILE A 28 10.35 13.66 0.40
CA ILE A 28 9.49 14.05 -0.72
C ILE A 28 8.66 15.28 -0.34
N HIS A 29 7.98 15.30 0.80
CA HIS A 29 7.18 16.48 1.17
C HIS A 29 8.02 17.75 1.41
N LEU A 30 9.23 17.62 1.96
CA LEU A 30 10.15 18.73 2.21
C LEU A 30 10.83 19.24 0.94
N LEU A 31 11.35 18.34 0.11
CA LEU A 31 11.99 18.67 -1.18
C LEU A 31 10.98 19.34 -2.12
N PHE A 32 9.71 18.95 -2.05
CA PHE A 32 8.67 19.45 -2.93
C PHE A 32 8.05 20.77 -2.47
N ARG A 33 8.08 21.09 -1.17
CA ARG A 33 7.83 22.45 -0.67
C ARG A 33 8.89 23.46 -1.17
N GLY A 34 9.96 22.95 -1.78
CA GLY A 34 11.01 23.68 -2.46
C GLY A 34 12.29 23.82 -1.63
N PRO A 35 13.45 24.06 -2.27
CA PRO A 35 14.71 24.40 -1.57
C PRO A 35 14.59 25.68 -0.72
N ASP A 36 13.54 26.47 -0.95
CA ASP A 36 13.27 27.74 -0.25
C ASP A 36 12.86 27.56 1.22
N PHE A 37 12.50 26.35 1.69
CA PHE A 37 12.30 26.12 3.14
C PHE A 37 13.62 26.18 3.94
N LEU A 38 14.71 25.68 3.36
CA LEU A 38 16.05 25.73 3.98
C LEU A 38 16.73 27.09 3.80
N ALA A 39 16.37 27.85 2.75
CA ALA A 39 17.06 29.08 2.36
C ALA A 39 16.28 30.39 2.62
N ASN A 40 14.95 30.42 2.61
CA ASN A 40 14.17 31.66 2.80
C ASN A 40 12.72 31.40 3.22
N SER A 41 12.45 31.53 4.53
CA SER A 41 11.12 31.41 5.14
C SER A 41 10.09 32.48 4.73
N LEU A 42 10.37 33.37 3.76
CA LEU A 42 9.58 34.59 3.54
C LEU A 42 9.13 34.92 2.11
N HIS A 43 9.58 34.21 1.06
CA HIS A 43 9.10 34.48 -0.31
C HIS A 43 8.53 33.23 -0.97
N ASN A 44 7.20 33.10 -0.87
CA ASN A 44 6.45 32.06 -1.56
C ASN A 44 6.44 32.37 -3.07
N LYS A 45 7.33 31.74 -3.84
CA LYS A 45 7.35 31.89 -5.29
C LYS A 45 6.06 31.30 -5.86
N LEU A 46 5.24 32.15 -6.50
CA LEU A 46 3.96 31.76 -7.11
C LEU A 46 4.10 30.80 -8.30
N VAL A 47 5.31 30.63 -8.83
CA VAL A 47 5.60 29.70 -9.93
C VAL A 47 6.07 28.37 -9.35
N PRO A 48 5.29 27.28 -9.49
CA PRO A 48 5.63 25.98 -8.94
C PRO A 48 6.81 25.35 -9.70
N SER A 49 7.67 24.65 -8.98
CA SER A 49 8.70 23.79 -9.58
C SER A 49 8.07 22.55 -10.22
N SER A 50 8.77 21.89 -11.16
CA SER A 50 8.29 20.66 -11.79
C SER A 50 7.94 19.56 -10.77
N TRP A 51 8.67 19.49 -9.66
CA TRP A 51 8.37 18.60 -8.56
C TRP A 51 7.06 19.00 -7.86
N ASN A 52 6.87 20.27 -7.52
CA ASN A 52 5.62 20.73 -6.88
C ASN A 52 4.37 20.42 -7.73
N ILE A 53 4.47 20.54 -9.06
CA ILE A 53 3.39 20.16 -9.99
C ILE A 53 3.05 18.67 -9.89
N ALA A 54 4.06 17.80 -9.75
CA ALA A 54 3.84 16.36 -9.62
C ALA A 54 3.13 15.98 -8.31
N LEU A 55 3.42 16.66 -7.19
CA LEU A 55 2.66 16.44 -5.97
C LEU A 55 1.26 17.06 -6.03
N GLU A 56 1.11 18.25 -6.58
CA GLU A 56 -0.20 18.89 -6.73
C GLU A 56 -1.14 18.04 -7.59
N SER A 57 -0.63 17.46 -8.68
CA SER A 57 -1.41 16.54 -9.52
C SER A 57 -1.75 15.25 -8.80
N SER A 58 -0.81 14.67 -8.03
CA SER A 58 -1.09 13.48 -7.21
C SER A 58 -2.14 13.76 -6.13
N TYR A 59 -2.07 14.90 -5.46
CA TYR A 59 -3.05 15.33 -4.46
C TYR A 59 -4.41 15.57 -5.10
N ALA A 60 -4.46 16.23 -6.25
CA ALA A 60 -5.70 16.45 -6.99
C ALA A 60 -6.36 15.13 -7.42
N SER A 61 -5.57 14.14 -7.87
CA SER A 61 -6.06 12.81 -8.22
C SER A 61 -6.60 12.03 -7.01
N ILE A 62 -5.90 12.05 -5.88
CA ILE A 62 -6.38 11.42 -4.65
C ILE A 62 -7.67 12.11 -4.17
N ASN A 63 -7.70 13.44 -4.21
CA ASN A 63 -8.88 14.21 -3.82
C ASN A 63 -10.10 13.88 -4.71
N SER A 64 -9.92 13.78 -6.04
CA SER A 64 -11.03 13.41 -6.93
C SER A 64 -11.56 12.01 -6.62
N ILE A 65 -10.67 11.02 -6.40
CA ILE A 65 -11.06 9.66 -6.02
C ILE A 65 -11.83 9.66 -4.70
N VAL A 66 -11.32 10.35 -3.68
CA VAL A 66 -11.99 10.43 -2.36
C VAL A 66 -13.37 11.09 -2.49
N ARG A 67 -13.47 12.14 -3.30
CA ARG A 67 -14.72 12.88 -3.49
C ARG A 67 -15.76 12.09 -4.26
N GLU A 68 -15.35 11.27 -5.22
CA GLU A 68 -16.22 10.34 -5.95
C GLU A 68 -16.70 9.19 -5.06
N GLN A 69 -15.85 8.67 -4.16
CA GLN A 69 -16.19 7.50 -3.34
C GLN A 69 -16.98 7.85 -2.06
N ILE A 70 -16.61 8.92 -1.34
CA ILE A 70 -17.17 9.25 -0.01
C ILE A 70 -18.07 10.50 -0.07
N GLY A 71 -18.02 11.27 -1.16
CA GLY A 71 -18.77 12.50 -1.34
C GLY A 71 -18.13 13.73 -0.67
N ILE A 72 -18.56 14.91 -1.12
CA ILE A 72 -17.99 16.23 -0.76
C ILE A 72 -18.06 16.52 0.76
N LYS A 73 -19.01 15.93 1.48
CA LYS A 73 -19.23 16.20 2.92
C LYS A 73 -18.17 15.60 3.85
N ASN A 74 -17.37 14.63 3.37
CA ASN A 74 -16.46 13.84 4.21
C ASN A 74 -14.97 14.05 3.87
N GLU A 75 -14.59 15.24 3.40
CA GLU A 75 -13.17 15.59 3.11
C GLU A 75 -12.25 15.52 4.36
N ILE A 76 -12.81 15.41 5.57
CA ILE A 76 -12.06 15.26 6.83
C ILE A 76 -11.16 14.01 6.81
N TYR A 77 -11.52 12.96 6.05
CA TYR A 77 -10.71 11.72 5.97
C TYR A 77 -9.63 11.76 4.89
N LEU A 78 -9.58 12.82 4.07
CA LEU A 78 -8.61 12.95 2.99
C LEU A 78 -7.16 12.83 3.48
N PRO A 79 -6.72 13.50 4.58
CA PRO A 79 -5.33 13.42 5.03
C PRO A 79 -4.89 11.99 5.39
N PHE A 80 -5.80 11.20 5.95
CA PHE A 80 -5.52 9.80 6.30
C PHE A 80 -5.33 8.94 5.04
N ILE A 81 -6.22 9.07 4.06
CA ILE A 81 -6.15 8.32 2.79
C ILE A 81 -4.89 8.72 2.01
N TYR A 82 -4.60 10.02 1.97
CA TYR A 82 -3.40 10.56 1.33
C TYR A 82 -2.12 10.00 1.97
N SER A 83 -2.01 10.03 3.30
CA SER A 83 -0.85 9.47 4.01
C SER A 83 -0.69 7.97 3.76
N LEU A 84 -1.80 7.22 3.73
CA LEU A 84 -1.77 5.78 3.50
C LEU A 84 -1.32 5.45 2.07
N PHE A 85 -1.80 6.21 1.08
CA PHE A 85 -1.39 6.08 -0.31
C PHE A 85 0.13 6.30 -0.46
N PHE A 86 0.67 7.41 0.05
CA PHE A 86 2.10 7.70 -0.05
C PHE A 86 2.96 6.71 0.72
N PHE A 87 2.48 6.20 1.85
CA PHE A 87 3.19 5.17 2.60
C PHE A 87 3.30 3.87 1.80
N ILE A 88 2.20 3.38 1.22
CA ILE A 88 2.17 2.12 0.48
C ILE A 88 3.01 2.22 -0.80
N ILE A 89 2.81 3.26 -1.62
CA ILE A 89 3.50 3.39 -2.90
C ILE A 89 5.02 3.50 -2.72
N LEU A 90 5.47 4.26 -1.73
CA LEU A 90 6.91 4.40 -1.46
C LEU A 90 7.48 3.09 -0.90
N SER A 91 6.78 2.44 0.03
CA SER A 91 7.23 1.16 0.56
C SER A 91 7.34 0.08 -0.53
N ASN A 92 6.40 0.02 -1.47
CA ASN A 92 6.42 -0.94 -2.58
C ASN A 92 7.55 -0.60 -3.57
N LEU A 93 7.72 0.67 -3.92
CA LEU A 93 8.75 1.10 -4.88
C LEU A 93 10.18 0.89 -4.34
N ILE A 94 10.41 1.16 -3.05
CA ILE A 94 11.68 0.84 -2.38
C ILE A 94 11.93 -0.67 -2.37
N GLY A 95 10.88 -1.46 -2.21
CA GLY A 95 10.94 -2.92 -2.29
C GLY A 95 11.42 -3.43 -3.64
N ASN A 96 11.09 -2.73 -4.72
CA ASN A 96 11.48 -3.13 -6.07
C ASN A 96 12.95 -2.81 -6.43
N THR A 97 13.69 -2.12 -5.54
CA THR A 97 15.13 -1.90 -5.72
C THR A 97 15.89 -3.21 -5.46
N PRO A 98 16.83 -3.62 -6.34
CA PRO A 98 17.59 -4.85 -6.14
C PRO A 98 18.36 -4.81 -4.81
N TYR A 99 18.40 -5.95 -4.11
CA TYR A 99 18.98 -6.12 -2.78
C TYR A 99 18.26 -5.36 -1.64
N SER A 100 17.07 -4.82 -1.90
CA SER A 100 16.23 -4.19 -0.88
C SER A 100 15.38 -5.21 -0.12
N PHE A 101 14.98 -4.87 1.11
CA PHE A 101 14.00 -5.61 1.88
C PHE A 101 12.64 -4.90 1.81
N THR A 102 11.66 -5.57 1.21
CA THR A 102 10.30 -5.04 1.04
C THR A 102 9.48 -5.26 2.31
N ILE A 103 9.16 -4.19 3.04
CA ILE A 103 8.43 -4.25 4.31
C ILE A 103 7.01 -4.80 4.13
N THR A 104 6.38 -4.50 2.98
CA THR A 104 5.02 -4.91 2.62
C THR A 104 4.90 -6.41 2.30
N THR A 105 6.03 -7.11 2.12
CA THR A 105 6.04 -8.59 2.08
C THR A 105 5.93 -9.22 3.46
N SER A 106 5.93 -8.45 4.55
CA SER A 106 5.59 -8.99 5.86
C SER A 106 4.07 -9.05 6.03
N ILE A 107 3.55 -10.24 6.30
CA ILE A 107 2.11 -10.42 6.53
C ILE A 107 1.62 -9.61 7.74
N ILE A 108 2.48 -9.46 8.75
CA ILE A 108 2.17 -8.73 10.00
C ILE A 108 1.90 -7.26 9.70
N LEU A 109 2.72 -6.61 8.87
CA LEU A 109 2.48 -5.21 8.50
C LEU A 109 1.21 -5.09 7.65
N SER A 110 1.12 -5.85 6.56
CA SER A 110 0.06 -5.68 5.56
C SER A 110 -1.32 -6.03 6.11
N VAL A 111 -1.45 -7.16 6.80
CA VAL A 111 -2.70 -7.54 7.47
C VAL A 111 -2.96 -6.67 8.71
N GLY A 112 -1.92 -6.29 9.45
CA GLY A 112 -2.05 -5.39 10.60
C GLY A 112 -2.62 -4.02 10.24
N LEU A 113 -2.15 -3.43 9.13
CA LEU A 113 -2.69 -2.18 8.59
C LEU A 113 -4.15 -2.35 8.17
N GLY A 114 -4.47 -3.40 7.40
CA GLY A 114 -5.85 -3.68 6.99
C GLY A 114 -6.81 -3.87 8.17
N PHE A 115 -6.37 -4.60 9.19
CA PHE A 115 -7.14 -4.83 10.42
C PHE A 115 -7.34 -3.55 11.23
N THR A 116 -6.31 -2.71 11.34
CA THR A 116 -6.41 -1.42 12.04
C THR A 116 -7.42 -0.48 11.37
N ILE A 117 -7.37 -0.39 10.04
CA ILE A 117 -8.34 0.40 9.25
C ILE A 117 -9.75 -0.15 9.44
N PHE A 118 -9.92 -1.47 9.39
CA PHE A 118 -11.21 -2.11 9.59
C PHE A 118 -11.82 -1.79 10.96
N ILE A 119 -11.04 -1.92 12.04
CA ILE A 119 -11.48 -1.54 13.38
C ILE A 119 -11.84 -0.05 13.44
N GLY A 120 -10.99 0.82 12.89
CA GLY A 120 -11.23 2.26 12.85
C GLY A 120 -12.55 2.62 12.14
N VAL A 121 -12.82 2.00 10.99
CA VAL A 121 -14.08 2.19 10.25
C VAL A 121 -15.28 1.62 11.01
N THR A 122 -15.14 0.47 11.66
CA THR A 122 -16.22 -0.15 12.44
C THR A 122 -16.60 0.73 13.63
N ILE A 123 -15.61 1.24 14.36
CA ILE A 123 -15.80 2.16 15.48
C ILE A 123 -16.48 3.45 14.99
N LEU A 124 -15.98 4.04 13.89
CA LEU A 124 -16.56 5.24 13.31
C LEU A 124 -18.03 5.02 12.89
N ALA A 125 -18.34 3.88 12.29
CA ALA A 125 -19.68 3.54 11.85
C ALA A 125 -20.64 3.37 13.03
N LEU A 126 -20.19 2.73 14.11
CA LEU A 126 -20.97 2.62 15.36
C LEU A 126 -21.20 3.98 16.02
N PHE A 127 -20.21 4.87 16.04
CA PHE A 127 -20.40 6.22 16.60
C PHE A 127 -21.36 7.08 15.77
N LYS A 128 -21.29 7.01 14.43
CA LYS A 128 -22.16 7.83 13.57
C LYS A 128 -23.58 7.30 13.44
N HIS A 129 -23.77 5.97 13.40
CA HIS A 129 -25.07 5.36 13.12
C HIS A 129 -25.68 4.62 14.32
N GLY A 130 -24.93 4.38 15.40
CA GLY A 130 -25.42 3.71 16.61
C GLY A 130 -26.05 2.35 16.30
N LEU A 131 -27.27 2.14 16.78
CA LEU A 131 -28.04 0.90 16.54
C LEU A 131 -28.47 0.72 15.09
N HIS A 132 -28.51 1.79 14.28
CA HIS A 132 -28.80 1.70 12.84
C HIS A 132 -27.66 1.02 12.07
N PHE A 133 -26.46 0.90 12.66
CA PHE A 133 -25.35 0.17 12.03
C PHE A 133 -25.75 -1.27 11.70
N PHE A 134 -26.54 -1.94 12.56
CA PHE A 134 -26.99 -3.30 12.33
C PHE A 134 -27.96 -3.43 11.15
N SER A 135 -28.63 -2.34 10.76
CA SER A 135 -29.48 -2.32 9.57
C SER A 135 -28.69 -2.48 8.27
N PHE A 136 -27.38 -2.19 8.25
CA PHE A 136 -26.56 -2.40 7.07
C PHE A 136 -26.31 -3.89 6.76
N PHE A 137 -26.51 -4.79 7.73
CA PHE A 137 -26.41 -6.24 7.49
C PHE A 137 -27.66 -6.84 6.83
N ILE A 138 -28.74 -6.07 6.71
CA ILE A 138 -30.01 -6.52 6.12
C ILE A 138 -30.21 -5.78 4.80
N PRO A 139 -30.01 -6.43 3.64
CA PRO A 139 -30.34 -5.81 2.37
C PRO A 139 -31.87 -5.67 2.24
N GLY A 140 -32.30 -4.48 1.85
CA GLY A 140 -33.72 -4.13 1.74
C GLY A 140 -34.46 -4.99 0.72
N GLY A 141 -35.70 -5.38 1.05
CA GLY A 141 -36.59 -6.11 0.15
C GLY A 141 -36.48 -7.65 0.20
N THR A 142 -35.78 -8.21 1.18
CA THR A 142 -35.64 -9.67 1.30
C THR A 142 -36.79 -10.33 2.08
N PRO A 143 -37.27 -11.52 1.64
CA PRO A 143 -38.34 -12.23 2.34
C PRO A 143 -37.89 -12.65 3.74
N LEU A 144 -38.76 -12.44 4.74
CA LEU A 144 -38.49 -12.59 6.19
C LEU A 144 -37.85 -13.94 6.58
N GLY A 145 -38.12 -15.02 5.83
CA GLY A 145 -37.53 -16.34 6.08
C GLY A 145 -36.05 -16.48 5.72
N LEU A 146 -35.54 -15.69 4.75
CA LEU A 146 -34.12 -15.74 4.33
C LEU A 146 -33.21 -14.80 5.12
N VAL A 147 -33.79 -13.85 5.86
CA VAL A 147 -33.05 -12.81 6.58
C VAL A 147 -31.98 -13.38 7.52
N PRO A 148 -32.22 -14.44 8.33
CA PRO A 148 -31.20 -14.95 9.25
C PRO A 148 -29.97 -15.51 8.54
N LEU A 149 -30.15 -16.20 7.42
CA LEU A 149 -29.05 -16.74 6.61
C LEU A 149 -28.25 -15.61 5.96
N LEU A 150 -28.94 -14.59 5.46
CA LEU A 150 -28.33 -13.46 4.78
C LEU A 150 -27.48 -12.58 5.70
N VAL A 151 -27.96 -12.33 6.92
CA VAL A 151 -27.20 -11.62 7.94
C VAL A 151 -25.93 -12.40 8.29
N LEU A 152 -26.00 -13.72 8.41
CA LEU A 152 -24.82 -14.53 8.72
C LEU A 152 -23.75 -14.41 7.63
N ILE A 153 -24.12 -14.50 6.34
CA ILE A 153 -23.15 -14.35 5.25
C ILE A 153 -22.61 -12.92 5.13
N GLU A 154 -23.42 -11.90 5.42
CA GLU A 154 -22.97 -10.50 5.37
C GLU A 154 -21.99 -10.21 6.52
N VAL A 155 -22.21 -10.76 7.71
CA VAL A 155 -21.24 -10.67 8.83
C VAL A 155 -19.92 -11.35 8.47
N ILE A 156 -19.97 -12.54 7.85
CA ILE A 156 -18.77 -13.23 7.37
C ILE A 156 -18.05 -12.42 6.29
N SER A 157 -18.80 -11.87 5.32
CA SER A 157 -18.28 -11.01 4.24
C SER A 157 -17.63 -9.73 4.79
N TYR A 158 -18.27 -9.10 5.78
CA TYR A 158 -17.75 -7.92 6.46
C TYR A 158 -16.43 -8.20 7.17
N LEU A 159 -16.34 -9.32 7.91
CA LEU A 159 -15.09 -9.74 8.57
C LEU A 159 -14.00 -10.10 7.54
N ALA A 160 -14.38 -10.79 6.46
CA ALA A 160 -13.45 -11.14 5.37
C ALA A 160 -12.88 -9.89 4.67
N ARG A 161 -13.61 -8.77 4.65
CA ARG A 161 -13.12 -7.49 4.13
C ARG A 161 -11.87 -6.98 4.86
N ALA A 162 -11.81 -7.15 6.18
CA ALA A 162 -10.66 -6.76 7.01
C ALA A 162 -9.37 -7.48 6.58
N LEU A 163 -9.47 -8.79 6.39
CA LEU A 163 -8.33 -9.63 6.02
C LEU A 163 -7.98 -9.47 4.54
N SER A 164 -8.98 -9.45 3.66
CA SER A 164 -8.75 -9.39 2.21
C SER A 164 -8.01 -8.14 1.76
N LEU A 165 -8.20 -6.98 2.42
CA LEU A 165 -7.46 -5.76 2.07
C LEU A 165 -5.95 -5.95 2.27
N GLY A 166 -5.54 -6.42 3.46
CA GLY A 166 -4.13 -6.62 3.78
C GLY A 166 -3.50 -7.81 3.06
N VAL A 167 -4.23 -8.92 2.94
CA VAL A 167 -3.77 -10.12 2.21
C VAL A 167 -3.56 -9.80 0.74
N ARG A 168 -4.39 -8.96 0.12
CA ARG A 168 -4.23 -8.57 -1.29
C ARG A 168 -2.91 -7.85 -1.52
N LEU A 169 -2.57 -6.88 -0.67
CA LEU A 169 -1.30 -6.16 -0.75
C LEU A 169 -0.11 -7.09 -0.52
N PHE A 170 -0.17 -7.92 0.52
CA PHE A 170 0.87 -8.91 0.80
C PHE A 170 1.07 -9.92 -0.34
N ALA A 171 -0.01 -10.50 -0.86
CA ALA A 171 0.05 -11.54 -1.88
C ALA A 171 0.65 -11.01 -3.18
N ASN A 172 0.27 -9.80 -3.60
CA ASN A 172 0.79 -9.22 -4.84
C ASN A 172 2.29 -8.92 -4.73
N MET A 173 2.75 -8.30 -3.64
CA MET A 173 4.17 -8.03 -3.45
C MET A 173 4.99 -9.32 -3.25
N MET A 174 4.49 -10.29 -2.48
CA MET A 174 5.20 -11.54 -2.22
C MET A 174 5.28 -12.42 -3.47
N ALA A 175 4.18 -12.55 -4.23
CA ALA A 175 4.15 -13.37 -5.43
C ALA A 175 5.08 -12.80 -6.52
N GLY A 176 5.09 -11.50 -6.70
CA GLY A 176 5.96 -10.83 -7.68
C GLY A 176 7.44 -10.99 -7.37
N HIS A 177 7.86 -10.69 -6.14
CA HIS A 177 9.26 -10.87 -5.73
C HIS A 177 9.72 -12.33 -5.76
N THR A 178 8.87 -13.28 -5.36
CA THR A 178 9.20 -14.71 -5.43
C THR A 178 9.30 -15.20 -6.87
N LEU A 179 8.39 -14.77 -7.75
CA LEU A 179 8.44 -15.07 -9.18
C LEU A 179 9.75 -14.57 -9.80
N LEU A 180 10.12 -13.31 -9.58
CA LEU A 180 11.35 -12.72 -10.11
C LEU A 180 12.60 -13.47 -9.61
N LYS A 181 12.63 -13.88 -8.34
CA LYS A 181 13.75 -14.64 -7.77
C LYS A 181 13.89 -16.04 -8.37
N ILE A 182 12.78 -16.75 -8.57
CA ILE A 182 12.77 -18.08 -9.19
C ILE A 182 13.23 -17.99 -10.65
N LEU A 183 12.69 -17.06 -11.42
CA LEU A 183 13.08 -16.86 -12.82
C LEU A 183 14.54 -16.42 -12.96
N SER A 184 15.02 -15.53 -12.09
CA SER A 184 16.43 -15.13 -12.07
C SER A 184 17.37 -16.31 -11.84
N THR A 185 16.99 -17.25 -10.97
CA THR A 185 17.79 -18.46 -10.69
C THR A 185 17.86 -19.38 -11.91
N PHE A 186 16.74 -19.57 -12.62
CA PHE A 186 16.72 -20.36 -13.85
C PHE A 186 17.52 -19.68 -14.97
N LEU A 187 17.40 -18.36 -15.14
CA LEU A 187 18.18 -17.61 -16.12
C LEU A 187 19.68 -17.73 -15.85
N TYR A 188 20.10 -17.61 -14.59
CA TYR A 188 21.50 -17.76 -14.20
C TYR A 188 22.07 -19.14 -14.58
N GLN A 189 21.31 -20.21 -14.34
CA GLN A 189 21.70 -21.57 -14.72
C GLN A 189 21.81 -21.74 -16.24
N LEU A 190 20.88 -21.15 -17.01
CA LEU A 190 20.90 -21.21 -18.46
C LEU A 190 22.08 -20.46 -19.08
N PHE A 191 22.41 -19.27 -18.55
CA PHE A 191 23.59 -18.51 -18.98
C PHE A 191 24.91 -19.22 -18.68
N THR A 192 24.99 -20.00 -17.61
CA THR A 192 26.22 -20.70 -17.19
C THR A 192 26.43 -22.03 -17.90
N SER A 193 25.41 -22.59 -18.57
CA SER A 193 25.47 -23.94 -19.14
C SER A 193 26.38 -24.06 -20.37
N SER A 194 26.10 -23.34 -21.46
CA SER A 194 26.92 -23.35 -22.67
C SER A 194 26.72 -22.10 -23.52
N ILE A 195 27.70 -21.76 -24.36
CA ILE A 195 27.66 -20.53 -25.17
C ILE A 195 26.49 -20.50 -26.16
N PHE A 196 26.09 -21.66 -26.69
CA PHE A 196 24.98 -21.78 -27.63
C PHE A 196 23.63 -21.60 -26.93
N ILE A 197 23.49 -22.18 -25.73
CA ILE A 197 22.30 -22.00 -24.88
C ILE A 197 22.21 -20.54 -24.42
N ALA A 198 23.33 -19.89 -24.08
CA ALA A 198 23.37 -18.49 -23.66
C ALA A 198 22.74 -17.54 -24.71
N ILE A 199 23.00 -17.77 -26.00
CA ILE A 199 22.38 -16.98 -27.10
C ILE A 199 20.86 -17.19 -27.13
N LEU A 200 20.40 -18.43 -27.00
CA LEU A 200 18.95 -18.73 -26.95
C LEU A 200 18.28 -18.15 -25.69
N THR A 201 19.04 -18.03 -24.60
CA THR A 201 18.55 -17.50 -23.31
C THR A 201 18.20 -16.00 -23.38
N LEU A 202 18.65 -15.29 -24.42
CA LEU A 202 18.31 -13.88 -24.61
C LEU A 202 16.79 -13.65 -24.74
N ILE A 203 16.06 -14.62 -25.30
CA ILE A 203 14.59 -14.56 -25.43
C ILE A 203 13.91 -14.62 -24.04
N PRO A 204 14.14 -15.65 -23.20
CA PRO A 204 13.69 -15.66 -21.80
C PRO A 204 14.12 -14.43 -20.99
N PHE A 205 15.32 -13.90 -21.24
CA PHE A 205 15.81 -12.70 -20.56
C PHE A 205 14.97 -11.46 -20.91
N ALA A 206 14.58 -11.29 -22.18
CA ALA A 206 13.70 -10.19 -22.59
C ALA A 206 12.33 -10.28 -21.88
N ILE A 207 11.77 -11.47 -21.75
CA ILE A 207 10.52 -11.71 -21.00
C ILE A 207 10.71 -11.35 -19.52
N PHE A 208 11.84 -11.72 -18.92
CA PHE A 208 12.14 -11.36 -17.54
C PHE A 208 12.23 -9.85 -17.31
N VAL A 209 12.85 -9.10 -18.22
CA VAL A 209 12.85 -7.63 -18.16
C VAL A 209 11.44 -7.06 -18.26
N ALA A 210 10.60 -7.61 -19.14
CA ALA A 210 9.20 -7.22 -19.23
C ALA A 210 8.42 -7.49 -17.93
N LEU A 211 8.69 -8.61 -17.25
CA LEU A 211 8.09 -8.94 -15.96
C LEU A 211 8.53 -7.98 -14.84
N ILE A 212 9.77 -7.49 -14.85
CA ILE A 212 10.19 -6.44 -13.91
C ILE A 212 9.38 -5.15 -14.14
N GLY A 213 9.13 -4.78 -15.40
CA GLY A 213 8.26 -3.64 -15.72
C GLY A 213 6.83 -3.84 -15.23
N LEU A 214 6.29 -5.05 -15.38
CA LEU A 214 4.97 -5.42 -14.84
C LEU A 214 4.93 -5.32 -13.31
N GLU A 215 5.98 -5.75 -12.61
CA GLU A 215 6.06 -5.68 -11.15
C GLU A 215 6.03 -4.23 -10.64
N ILE A 216 6.71 -3.32 -11.34
CA ILE A 216 6.64 -1.89 -11.04
C ILE A 216 5.21 -1.37 -11.19
N ALA A 217 4.52 -1.77 -12.26
CA ALA A 217 3.14 -1.37 -12.49
C ALA A 217 2.20 -1.90 -11.40
N VAL A 218 2.33 -3.18 -11.03
CA VAL A 218 1.56 -3.79 -9.93
C VAL A 218 1.83 -3.06 -8.61
N SER A 219 3.10 -2.74 -8.31
CA SER A 219 3.50 -2.03 -7.10
C SER A 219 2.89 -0.63 -6.96
N ILE A 220 2.62 0.05 -8.08
CA ILE A 220 1.99 1.39 -8.13
C ILE A 220 0.47 1.29 -8.03
N ILE A 221 -0.14 0.27 -8.62
CA ILE A 221 -1.59 0.06 -8.62
C ILE A 221 -2.10 -0.36 -7.23
N GLN A 222 -1.26 -1.10 -6.50
CA GLN A 222 -1.58 -1.69 -5.21
C GLN A 222 -1.54 -0.70 -4.05
#